data_AF-A0A957XQG1-F1
#
_entry.id   AF-A0A957XQG1-F1
#
_cell.length_a   1.000
_cell.length_b   1.000
_cell.length_c   1.000
_cell.angle_alpha   90.00
_cell.angle_beta   90.00
_cell.angle_gamma   90.00
#
_symmetry.space_group_name_H-M   'P 1'
#
loop_
_entity.id
_entity.type
_entity.pdbx_description
1 polymer ?
#
loop_
_entity_poly.entity_id
_entity_poly.type
_entity_poly.pdbx_seq_one_letter_code
_entity_poly.pdbx_strand_id
1 'polypeptide(L)'
;MNPVIIHLGPFQVTWYGLLIVFGAVLAAWISTIEAKRRGENPEHVWNMLAWILIFGIIGARLYHVFSNPVGGIGWSYYREHPIEIINFWSGGFRGLGIFGALLGGLLAMVLYCWRRHLSLIRWLDIVTPGILLAQAVGRMGNRINQELYGPPTTLPWGFKINPNYPFQAPTEMLGRTQQEILDYIAATRFHPTFYYEAGWNLIGFALVMIFGRRWYKRLLDGDIFLFYLIWYPLGRFLVEMFRPDAWISGFGGLATAQVISLALLVVAVVILVVRHVRNRGAVADEPMDEPAADQTEAPSTDEPQAAEEAPVEVTADAVEQLTGDDQQE
;
A
#
# COMPACT_ATOMS: atom_id res chain seq x y z
N MET A 1 11.13 -19.24 15.45
CA MET A 1 11.33 -18.04 16.29
C MET A 1 10.08 -17.87 17.10
N ASN A 2 10.14 -17.35 18.33
CA ASN A 2 8.93 -17.06 19.09
C ASN A 2 8.13 -15.96 18.36
N PRO A 3 6.85 -16.18 17.98
CA PRO A 3 6.04 -15.17 17.30
C PRO A 3 5.64 -14.00 18.21
N VAL A 4 5.71 -14.18 19.53
CA VAL A 4 5.42 -13.15 20.54
C VAL A 4 6.72 -12.45 20.93
N ILE A 5 6.71 -11.12 20.88
CA ILE A 5 7.82 -10.25 21.32
C ILE A 5 7.79 -10.13 22.84
N ILE A 6 6.65 -9.72 23.38
CA ILE A 6 6.47 -9.47 24.80
C ILE A 6 5.01 -9.65 25.21
N HIS A 7 4.83 -10.11 26.45
CA HIS A 7 3.55 -10.17 27.13
C HIS A 7 3.40 -8.95 28.06
N LEU A 8 2.30 -8.22 27.90
CA LEU A 8 1.89 -7.10 28.74
C LEU A 8 0.56 -7.46 29.42
N GLY A 9 0.63 -8.27 30.47
CA GLY A 9 -0.56 -8.85 31.11
C GLY A 9 -1.35 -9.72 30.11
N PRO A 10 -2.65 -9.45 29.86
CA PRO A 10 -3.44 -10.19 28.88
C PRO A 10 -3.09 -9.84 27.42
N PHE A 11 -2.31 -8.78 27.18
CA PHE A 11 -1.95 -8.34 25.84
C PHE A 11 -0.66 -8.98 25.36
N GLN A 12 -0.65 -9.38 24.09
CA GLN A 12 0.52 -9.95 23.44
C GLN A 12 0.92 -9.04 22.28
N VAL A 13 2.17 -8.57 22.31
CA VAL A 13 2.74 -7.85 21.17
C VAL A 13 3.43 -8.88 20.29
N THR A 14 2.92 -9.07 19.08
CA THR A 14 3.45 -10.04 18.12
C THR A 14 4.26 -9.36 17.03
N TRP A 15 5.25 -10.08 16.50
CA TRP A 15 6.00 -9.61 15.32
C TRP A 15 5.09 -9.35 14.13
N TYR A 16 4.06 -10.18 13.96
CA TYR A 16 3.09 -10.05 12.87
C TYR A 16 2.35 -8.71 12.91
N GLY A 17 1.82 -8.34 14.09
CA GLY A 17 1.15 -7.05 14.28
C GLY A 17 2.09 -5.87 14.06
N LEU A 18 3.33 -5.95 14.58
CA LEU A 18 4.34 -4.92 14.40
C LEU A 18 4.68 -4.72 12.91
N LEU A 19 4.87 -5.80 12.15
CA LEU A 19 5.17 -5.73 10.71
C LEU A 19 4.01 -5.18 9.89
N ILE A 20 2.75 -5.46 10.26
CA ILE A 20 1.58 -4.87 9.61
C ILE A 20 1.57 -3.35 9.81
N VAL A 21 1.74 -2.88 11.06
CA VAL A 21 1.75 -1.44 11.37
C VAL A 21 2.92 -0.77 10.65
N PHE A 22 4.10 -1.38 10.70
CA PHE A 22 5.28 -0.90 9.98
C PHE A 22 5.05 -0.82 8.47
N GLY A 23 4.44 -1.86 7.87
CA GLY A 23 4.07 -1.87 6.45
C GLY A 23 3.08 -0.75 6.10
N ALA A 24 2.08 -0.49 6.94
CA ALA A 24 1.12 0.61 6.73
C ALA A 24 1.78 1.99 6.81
N VAL A 25 2.69 2.20 7.77
CA VAL A 25 3.47 3.44 7.89
C VAL A 25 4.40 3.63 6.69
N LEU A 26 5.07 2.56 6.23
CA LEU A 26 5.88 2.60 5.01
C LEU A 26 5.04 2.91 3.77
N ALA A 27 3.85 2.32 3.65
CA ALA A 27 2.94 2.62 2.56
C ALA A 27 2.55 4.10 2.54
N ALA A 28 2.19 4.66 3.70
CA ALA A 28 1.87 6.08 3.84
C ALA A 28 3.09 6.98 3.57
N TRP A 29 4.28 6.58 3.99
CA TRP A 29 5.50 7.31 3.64
C TRP A 29 5.69 7.35 2.12
N ILE A 30 5.68 6.21 1.44
CA ILE A 30 5.86 6.15 -0.02
C ILE A 30 4.75 6.93 -0.74
N SER A 31 3.51 6.81 -0.27
CA SER A 31 2.37 7.56 -0.81
C SER A 31 2.53 9.07 -0.62
N THR A 32 3.15 9.51 0.48
CA THR A 32 3.49 10.92 0.72
C THR A 32 4.48 11.45 -0.31
N ILE A 33 5.50 10.65 -0.64
CA ILE A 33 6.48 10.99 -1.69
C ILE A 33 5.79 11.08 -3.05
N GLU A 34 4.93 10.12 -3.38
CA GLU A 34 4.20 10.13 -4.65
C GLU A 34 3.17 11.25 -4.76
N ALA A 35 2.46 11.57 -3.67
CA ALA A 35 1.54 12.70 -3.62
C ALA A 35 2.27 14.01 -3.94
N LYS A 36 3.38 14.30 -3.24
CA LYS A 36 4.22 15.48 -3.50
C LYS A 36 4.70 15.53 -4.96
N ARG A 37 5.19 14.40 -5.48
CA ARG A 37 5.67 14.31 -6.88
C ARG A 37 4.57 14.61 -7.91
N ARG A 38 3.32 14.30 -7.59
CA ARG A 38 2.15 14.52 -8.46
C ARG A 38 1.45 15.86 -8.22
N GLY A 39 2.02 16.72 -7.38
CA GLY A 39 1.46 18.04 -7.04
C GLY A 39 0.29 17.99 -6.06
N GLU A 40 0.06 16.87 -5.39
CA GLU A 40 -1.02 16.70 -4.39
C GLU A 40 -0.55 17.10 -2.99
N ASN A 41 -1.48 17.52 -2.13
CA ASN A 41 -1.16 17.77 -0.72
C ASN A 41 -0.86 16.44 0.01
N PRO A 42 0.38 16.23 0.50
CA PRO A 42 0.77 15.01 1.22
C PRO A 42 0.00 14.75 2.52
N GLU A 43 -0.56 15.78 3.16
CA GLU A 43 -1.32 15.61 4.41
C GLU A 43 -2.55 14.72 4.22
N HIS A 44 -3.12 14.68 3.01
CA HIS A 44 -4.23 13.79 2.71
C HIS A 44 -3.85 12.32 2.91
N VAL A 45 -2.59 11.93 2.73
CA VAL A 45 -2.13 10.54 2.91
C VAL A 45 -2.31 10.08 4.36
N TRP A 46 -1.80 10.85 5.32
CA TRP A 46 -1.88 10.50 6.73
C TRP A 46 -3.30 10.60 7.27
N ASN A 47 -4.05 11.60 6.80
CA ASN A 47 -5.46 11.74 7.12
C ASN A 47 -6.29 10.55 6.59
N MET A 48 -6.04 10.10 5.35
CA MET A 48 -6.67 8.89 4.81
C MET A 48 -6.24 7.65 5.58
N LEU A 49 -4.96 7.50 5.93
CA LEU A 49 -4.49 6.36 6.72
C LEU A 49 -5.28 6.24 8.03
N ALA A 50 -5.49 7.36 8.74
CA ALA A 50 -6.30 7.35 9.97
C ALA A 50 -7.74 6.84 9.74
N TRP A 51 -8.40 7.30 8.68
CA TRP A 51 -9.73 6.81 8.29
C TRP A 51 -9.70 5.32 7.92
N ILE A 52 -8.73 4.91 7.12
CA ILE A 52 -8.54 3.53 6.67
C ILE A 52 -8.34 2.58 7.85
N LEU A 53 -7.55 2.97 8.86
CA LEU A 53 -7.35 2.15 10.05
C LEU A 53 -8.64 1.98 10.86
N ILE A 54 -9.40 3.06 11.06
CA ILE A 54 -10.66 3.02 11.81
C ILE A 54 -11.70 2.14 11.09
N PHE A 55 -12.02 2.47 9.83
CA PHE A 55 -13.01 1.73 9.06
C PHE A 55 -12.54 0.32 8.72
N GLY A 56 -11.23 0.12 8.57
CA GLY A 56 -10.63 -1.20 8.39
C GLY A 56 -10.87 -2.10 9.60
N ILE A 57 -10.64 -1.62 10.82
CA ILE A 57 -10.92 -2.39 12.04
C ILE A 57 -12.42 -2.69 12.16
N ILE A 58 -13.28 -1.69 11.92
CA ILE A 58 -14.75 -1.88 11.95
C ILE A 58 -15.16 -2.93 10.91
N GLY A 59 -14.73 -2.78 9.66
CA GLY A 59 -15.05 -3.71 8.58
C GLY A 59 -14.54 -5.12 8.88
N ALA A 60 -13.31 -5.24 9.40
CA ALA A 60 -12.73 -6.52 9.79
C ALA A 60 -13.55 -7.23 10.86
N ARG A 61 -14.05 -6.48 11.85
CA ARG A 61 -14.87 -7.02 12.91
C ARG A 61 -16.25 -7.44 12.41
N LEU A 62 -16.90 -6.59 11.60
CA LEU A 62 -18.19 -6.91 11.00
C LEU A 62 -18.11 -8.15 10.11
N TYR A 63 -17.08 -8.25 9.27
CA TYR A 63 -16.87 -9.45 8.46
C TYR A 63 -16.74 -10.70 9.32
N HIS A 64 -15.97 -10.66 10.41
CA HIS A 64 -15.84 -11.80 11.31
C HIS A 64 -17.19 -12.20 11.93
N VAL A 65 -17.95 -11.22 12.42
CA VAL A 65 -19.25 -11.41 13.06
C VAL A 65 -20.28 -12.04 12.12
N PHE A 66 -20.29 -11.63 10.86
CA PHE A 66 -21.22 -12.15 9.85
C PHE A 66 -20.69 -13.37 9.09
N SER A 67 -19.39 -13.65 9.16
CA SER A 67 -18.82 -14.87 8.60
C SER A 67 -19.24 -16.07 9.44
N ASN A 68 -19.69 -17.14 8.79
CA ASN A 68 -19.98 -18.42 9.44
C ASN A 68 -18.92 -19.45 9.01
N PRO A 69 -17.67 -19.36 9.51
CA PRO A 69 -16.66 -20.36 9.22
C PRO A 69 -17.08 -21.72 9.81
N VAL A 70 -16.79 -22.80 9.08
CA VAL A 70 -17.08 -24.17 9.52
C VAL A 70 -16.34 -24.44 10.83
N GLY A 71 -17.07 -24.75 11.90
CA GLY A 71 -16.52 -24.99 13.24
C GLY A 71 -16.14 -23.73 14.02
N GLY A 72 -16.48 -22.53 13.55
CA GLY A 72 -16.21 -21.28 14.24
C GLY A 72 -17.46 -20.55 14.75
N ILE A 73 -17.20 -19.45 15.46
CA ILE A 73 -18.23 -18.53 15.97
C ILE A 73 -18.65 -17.59 14.84
N GLY A 74 -19.95 -17.45 14.62
CA GLY A 74 -20.52 -16.59 13.58
C GLY A 74 -21.78 -15.87 14.04
N TRP A 75 -22.62 -15.44 13.09
CA TRP A 75 -23.76 -14.56 13.38
C TRP A 75 -24.74 -15.15 14.40
N SER A 76 -24.95 -16.47 14.37
CA SER A 76 -25.84 -17.18 15.30
C SER A 76 -25.45 -16.98 16.77
N TYR A 77 -24.17 -16.85 17.07
CA TYR A 77 -23.68 -16.60 18.42
C TYR A 77 -23.78 -15.11 18.79
N TYR A 78 -23.35 -14.23 17.90
CA TYR A 78 -23.27 -12.79 18.17
C TYR A 78 -24.64 -12.14 18.33
N ARG A 79 -25.70 -12.68 17.70
CA ARG A 79 -27.07 -12.23 17.93
C ARG A 79 -27.57 -12.51 19.35
N GLU A 80 -27.03 -13.54 20.01
CA GLU A 80 -27.34 -13.89 21.40
C GLU A 80 -26.41 -13.14 22.38
N HIS A 81 -25.21 -12.77 21.94
CA HIS A 81 -24.17 -12.11 22.73
C HIS A 81 -23.73 -10.78 22.08
N PRO A 82 -24.61 -9.77 21.98
CA PRO A 82 -24.33 -8.56 21.20
C PRO A 82 -23.16 -7.74 21.73
N ILE A 83 -22.89 -7.79 23.04
CA ILE A 83 -21.74 -7.10 23.63
C ILE A 83 -20.40 -7.64 23.11
N GLU A 84 -20.37 -8.90 22.70
CA GLU A 84 -19.16 -9.53 22.18
C GLU A 84 -18.83 -9.07 20.76
N ILE A 85 -19.78 -8.49 20.02
CA ILE A 85 -19.51 -7.86 18.72
C ILE A 85 -18.45 -6.77 18.87
N ILE A 86 -18.56 -5.96 19.92
CA ILE A 86 -17.66 -4.84 20.18
C ILE A 86 -16.46 -5.31 21.01
N ASN A 87 -16.63 -6.28 21.89
CA ASN A 87 -15.57 -6.76 22.77
C ASN A 87 -14.55 -7.69 22.08
N PHE A 88 -13.81 -7.17 21.10
CA PHE A 88 -12.76 -7.91 20.37
C PHE A 88 -11.35 -7.76 20.98
N TRP A 89 -11.24 -7.03 22.09
CA TRP A 89 -9.98 -6.78 22.80
C TRP A 89 -9.82 -7.64 24.06
N SER A 90 -10.89 -8.26 24.56
CA SER A 90 -10.81 -9.16 25.72
C SER A 90 -10.00 -10.42 25.38
N GLY A 91 -8.80 -10.52 25.96
CA GLY A 91 -7.86 -11.62 25.68
C GLY A 91 -6.96 -11.42 24.46
N GLY A 92 -6.80 -10.16 24.02
CA GLY A 92 -6.01 -9.78 22.85
C GLY A 92 -6.88 -9.50 21.62
N PHE A 93 -6.40 -8.67 20.68
CA PHE A 93 -7.12 -8.35 19.45
C PHE A 93 -7.41 -9.62 18.63
N ARG A 94 -8.66 -10.09 18.66
CA ARG A 94 -9.10 -11.34 18.02
C ARG A 94 -10.34 -11.12 17.16
N GLY A 95 -10.61 -12.05 16.26
CA GLY A 95 -11.82 -12.04 15.44
C GLY A 95 -11.90 -10.83 14.51
N LEU A 96 -10.84 -10.63 13.73
CA LEU A 96 -10.74 -9.61 12.68
C LEU A 96 -10.51 -10.32 11.35
N GLY A 97 -11.41 -10.13 10.38
CA GLY A 97 -11.29 -10.71 9.05
C GLY A 97 -10.64 -9.76 8.05
N ILE A 98 -9.65 -10.26 7.29
CA ILE A 98 -8.92 -9.43 6.32
C ILE A 98 -9.80 -8.88 5.20
N PHE A 99 -10.78 -9.64 4.71
CA PHE A 99 -11.70 -9.18 3.66
C PHE A 99 -12.53 -7.98 4.13
N GLY A 100 -12.98 -8.02 5.40
CA GLY A 100 -13.64 -6.88 6.03
C GLY A 100 -12.73 -5.67 6.17
N ALA A 101 -11.46 -5.88 6.53
CA ALA A 101 -10.48 -4.80 6.61
C ALA A 101 -10.26 -4.10 5.27
N LEU A 102 -10.16 -4.87 4.19
CA LEU A 102 -9.97 -4.35 2.83
C LEU A 102 -11.20 -3.56 2.36
N LEU A 103 -12.40 -4.08 2.57
CA LEU A 103 -13.65 -3.38 2.20
C LEU A 103 -13.85 -2.12 3.03
N GLY A 104 -13.62 -2.19 4.34
CA GLY A 104 -13.69 -1.03 5.24
C GLY A 104 -12.67 0.04 4.88
N GLY A 105 -11.42 -0.35 4.59
CA GLY A 105 -10.37 0.56 4.14
C GLY A 105 -10.70 1.24 2.81
N LEU A 106 -11.18 0.49 1.82
CA LEU A 106 -11.61 1.05 0.53
C LEU A 106 -12.77 2.02 0.72
N LEU A 107 -13.77 1.67 1.54
CA LEU A 107 -14.88 2.56 1.86
C LEU A 107 -14.40 3.85 2.52
N ALA A 108 -13.48 3.78 3.49
CA ALA A 108 -12.88 4.96 4.10
C ALA A 108 -12.21 5.87 3.07
N MET A 109 -11.45 5.30 2.14
CA MET A 109 -10.79 6.06 1.08
C MET A 109 -11.80 6.74 0.14
N VAL A 110 -12.87 6.03 -0.25
CA VAL A 110 -13.98 6.58 -1.05
C VAL A 110 -14.63 7.75 -0.33
N LEU A 111 -15.02 7.57 0.94
CA LEU A 111 -15.68 8.60 1.74
C LEU A 111 -14.77 9.81 1.97
N TYR A 112 -13.49 9.59 2.22
CA TYR A 112 -12.51 10.66 2.40
C TYR A 112 -12.33 11.47 1.11
N CYS A 113 -12.10 10.79 -0.02
CA CYS A 113 -11.93 11.45 -1.31
C CYS A 113 -13.18 12.25 -1.69
N TRP A 114 -14.37 11.66 -1.48
CA TRP A 114 -15.63 12.35 -1.72
C TRP A 114 -15.78 13.61 -0.85
N ARG A 115 -15.54 13.50 0.47
CA ARG A 115 -15.65 14.63 1.41
C ARG A 115 -14.61 15.73 1.15
N ARG A 116 -13.46 15.39 0.57
CA ARG A 116 -12.37 16.34 0.27
C ARG A 116 -12.33 16.77 -1.20
N HIS A 117 -13.32 16.36 -2.02
CA HIS A 117 -13.37 16.64 -3.46
C HIS A 117 -12.11 16.18 -4.22
N LEU A 118 -11.55 15.04 -3.83
CA LEU A 118 -10.35 14.45 -4.42
C LEU A 118 -10.73 13.36 -5.44
N SER A 119 -9.92 13.20 -6.49
CA SER A 119 -10.08 12.11 -7.45
C SER A 119 -9.66 10.78 -6.85
N LEU A 120 -10.62 9.90 -6.55
CA LEU A 120 -10.35 8.57 -6.00
C LEU A 120 -9.37 7.77 -6.87
N ILE A 121 -9.54 7.80 -8.18
CA ILE A 121 -8.73 7.04 -9.13
C ILE A 121 -7.26 7.49 -9.07
N ARG A 122 -7.03 8.80 -9.01
CA ARG A 122 -5.69 9.37 -8.85
C ARG A 122 -5.04 8.97 -7.53
N TRP A 123 -5.82 8.99 -6.44
CA TRP A 123 -5.33 8.59 -5.13
C TRP A 123 -5.07 7.08 -5.03
N LEU A 124 -5.84 6.24 -5.72
CA LEU A 124 -5.56 4.80 -5.85
C LEU A 124 -4.18 4.57 -6.48
N ASP A 125 -3.84 5.30 -7.54
CA ASP A 125 -2.50 5.24 -8.13
C ASP A 125 -1.39 5.72 -7.19
N ILE A 126 -1.66 6.74 -6.37
CA ILE A 126 -0.69 7.28 -5.40
C ILE A 126 -0.37 6.25 -4.30
N VAL A 127 -1.38 5.53 -3.80
CA VAL A 127 -1.19 4.56 -2.71
C VAL A 127 -0.68 3.20 -3.18
N THR A 128 -0.89 2.86 -4.46
CA THR A 128 -0.55 1.54 -5.03
C THR A 128 0.89 1.08 -4.78
N PRO A 129 1.95 1.90 -5.01
CA PRO A 129 3.31 1.48 -4.70
C PRO A 129 3.49 1.15 -3.22
N GLY A 130 2.88 1.94 -2.34
CA GLY A 130 2.87 1.69 -0.90
C GLY A 130 2.19 0.37 -0.53
N ILE A 131 1.07 0.02 -1.18
CA ILE A 131 0.35 -1.25 -0.96
C ILE A 131 1.25 -2.45 -1.27
N LEU A 132 1.92 -2.45 -2.43
CA LEU A 132 2.82 -3.53 -2.84
C LEU A 132 3.97 -3.71 -1.83
N LEU A 133 4.57 -2.60 -1.38
CA LEU A 133 5.61 -2.65 -0.37
C LEU A 133 5.10 -3.18 0.98
N ALA A 134 3.93 -2.72 1.43
CA ALA A 134 3.31 -3.19 2.66
C ALA A 134 2.97 -4.67 2.61
N GLN A 135 2.50 -5.18 1.47
CA GLN A 135 2.26 -6.61 1.27
C GLN A 135 3.54 -7.42 1.39
N ALA A 136 4.64 -6.97 0.78
CA ALA A 136 5.94 -7.64 0.91
C ALA A 136 6.43 -7.70 2.37
N VAL A 137 6.29 -6.60 3.11
CA VAL A 137 6.62 -6.53 4.53
C VAL A 137 5.72 -7.45 5.36
N GLY A 138 4.40 -7.44 5.09
CA GLY A 138 3.44 -8.29 5.78
C GLY A 138 3.74 -9.79 5.63
N ARG A 139 4.27 -10.21 4.46
CA ARG A 139 4.71 -11.60 4.24
C ARG A 139 5.87 -12.03 5.14
N MET A 140 6.68 -11.10 5.65
CA MET A 140 7.70 -11.43 6.66
C MET A 140 7.05 -11.84 7.99
N GLY A 141 5.83 -11.36 8.27
CA GLY A 141 5.03 -11.84 9.39
C GLY A 141 4.72 -13.33 9.28
N ASN A 142 4.32 -13.80 8.09
CA ASN A 142 4.05 -15.23 7.87
C ASN A 142 5.31 -16.08 8.06
N ARG A 143 6.48 -15.58 7.66
CA ARG A 143 7.77 -16.23 7.93
C ARG A 143 8.03 -16.39 9.43
N ILE A 144 7.77 -15.35 10.22
CA ILE A 144 8.01 -15.36 11.67
C ILE A 144 7.04 -16.33 12.36
N ASN A 145 5.76 -16.24 11.99
CA ASN A 145 4.73 -17.17 12.47
C ASN A 145 4.98 -18.60 12.00
N GLN A 146 5.68 -18.80 10.88
CA GLN A 146 5.90 -20.11 10.24
C GLN A 146 4.58 -20.68 9.66
N GLU A 147 3.82 -19.82 9.00
CA GLU A 147 2.54 -20.14 8.35
C GLU A 147 2.58 -19.80 6.84
N LEU A 148 1.55 -20.21 6.10
CA LEU A 148 1.42 -19.99 4.66
C LEU A 148 2.68 -20.40 3.89
N TYR A 149 3.18 -21.60 4.16
CA TYR A 149 4.22 -22.29 3.39
C TYR A 149 3.58 -23.30 2.41
N GLY A 150 4.29 -23.64 1.34
CA GLY A 150 3.85 -24.60 0.34
C GLY A 150 4.24 -26.06 0.68
N PRO A 151 4.13 -27.00 -0.28
CA PRO A 151 4.41 -28.41 -0.03
C PRO A 151 5.88 -28.66 0.34
N PRO A 152 6.18 -29.87 0.85
CA PRO A 152 7.55 -30.33 1.06
C PRO A 152 8.42 -30.17 -0.18
N THR A 153 9.69 -29.83 0.01
CA THR A 153 10.64 -29.58 -1.07
C THR A 153 12.05 -30.00 -0.70
N THR A 154 12.80 -30.48 -1.68
CA THR A 154 14.23 -30.81 -1.53
C THR A 154 15.16 -29.67 -1.96
N LEU A 155 14.59 -28.57 -2.47
CA LEU A 155 15.33 -27.43 -2.99
C LEU A 155 16.22 -26.78 -1.91
N PRO A 156 17.38 -26.21 -2.28
CA PRO A 156 18.34 -25.69 -1.31
C PRO A 156 17.82 -24.46 -0.55
N TRP A 157 16.88 -23.70 -1.11
CA TRP A 157 16.19 -22.59 -0.45
C TRP A 157 14.91 -23.00 0.29
N GLY A 158 14.66 -24.30 0.45
CA GLY A 158 13.53 -24.83 1.21
C GLY A 158 13.56 -24.35 2.66
N PHE A 159 12.41 -23.88 3.14
CA PHE A 159 12.26 -23.31 4.45
C PHE A 159 12.04 -24.38 5.52
N LYS A 160 12.81 -24.31 6.62
CA LYS A 160 12.67 -25.19 7.77
C LYS A 160 11.83 -24.50 8.86
N ILE A 161 10.76 -25.17 9.26
CA ILE A 161 9.93 -24.74 10.39
C ILE A 161 10.65 -25.17 11.67
N ASN A 162 10.68 -24.27 12.65
CA ASN A 162 11.16 -24.55 13.99
C ASN A 162 10.07 -25.34 14.75
N PRO A 163 10.34 -26.61 15.15
CA PRO A 163 9.37 -27.46 15.83
C PRO A 163 8.95 -26.98 17.23
N ASN A 164 9.68 -26.04 17.84
CA ASN A 164 9.30 -25.48 19.14
C ASN A 164 8.15 -24.46 19.03
N TYR A 165 7.89 -23.94 17.83
CA TYR A 165 6.87 -22.92 17.60
C TYR A 165 6.11 -23.17 16.28
N PRO A 166 5.54 -24.36 16.05
CA PRO A 166 4.79 -24.64 14.83
C PRO A 166 3.46 -23.87 14.88
N PHE A 167 3.12 -23.17 13.79
CA PHE A 167 1.84 -22.47 13.72
C PHE A 167 0.67 -23.42 13.50
N GLN A 168 0.84 -24.34 12.55
CA GLN A 168 -0.15 -25.33 12.17
C GLN A 168 0.54 -26.63 11.75
N ALA A 169 -0.14 -27.75 11.96
CA ALA A 169 0.29 -29.04 11.42
C ALA A 169 0.22 -29.01 9.87
N PRO A 170 1.22 -29.58 9.17
CA PRO A 170 1.14 -29.80 7.74
C PRO A 170 -0.11 -30.61 7.39
N THR A 171 -0.78 -30.26 6.29
CA THR A 171 -2.04 -30.90 5.86
C THR A 171 -1.90 -32.41 5.68
N GLU A 172 -0.73 -32.87 5.23
CA GLU A 172 -0.41 -34.30 5.05
C GLU A 172 -0.25 -35.08 6.37
N MET A 173 -0.15 -34.37 7.50
CA MET A 173 -0.02 -34.95 8.84
C MET A 173 -1.29 -34.77 9.70
N LEU A 174 -2.41 -34.36 9.10
CA LEU A 174 -3.69 -34.29 9.80
C LEU A 174 -4.09 -35.67 10.34
N GLY A 175 -4.47 -35.73 11.62
CA GLY A 175 -4.84 -36.97 12.31
C GLY A 175 -3.68 -37.78 12.88
N ARG A 176 -2.43 -37.32 12.73
CA ARG A 176 -1.24 -37.93 13.35
C ARG A 176 -1.04 -37.44 14.79
N THR A 177 -0.22 -38.16 15.54
CA THR A 177 0.16 -37.75 16.90
C THR A 177 1.05 -36.51 16.85
N GLN A 178 1.04 -35.73 17.94
CA GLN A 178 1.86 -34.52 18.06
C GLN A 178 3.35 -34.81 17.83
N GLN A 179 3.86 -35.92 18.35
CA GLN A 179 5.28 -36.27 18.21
C GLN A 179 5.65 -36.56 16.76
N GLU A 180 4.84 -37.35 16.04
CA GLU A 180 5.04 -37.63 14.61
C GLU A 180 5.07 -36.34 13.77
N ILE A 181 4.19 -35.37 14.09
CA ILE A 181 4.15 -34.07 13.43
C ILE A 181 5.46 -33.31 13.67
N LEU A 182 5.93 -33.25 14.92
CA LEU A 182 7.16 -32.52 15.27
C LEU A 182 8.40 -33.13 14.61
N ASP A 183 8.51 -34.46 14.60
CA ASP A 183 9.63 -35.18 13.99
C ASP A 183 9.64 -34.95 12.47
N TYR A 184 8.47 -35.00 11.83
CA TYR A 184 8.31 -34.71 10.42
C TYR A 184 8.72 -33.28 10.05
N ILE A 185 8.22 -32.30 10.80
CA ILE A 185 8.54 -30.88 10.58
C ILE A 185 10.04 -30.63 10.76
N ALA A 186 10.68 -31.29 11.73
CA ALA A 186 12.12 -31.16 11.97
C ALA A 186 12.97 -31.71 10.82
N ALA A 187 12.53 -32.81 10.19
CA ALA A 187 13.21 -33.46 9.08
C ALA A 187 12.94 -32.81 7.71
N THR A 188 11.83 -32.09 7.57
CA THR A 188 11.31 -31.64 6.28
C THR A 188 11.60 -30.16 6.00
N ARG A 189 11.74 -29.83 4.71
CA ARG A 189 11.79 -28.46 4.20
C ARG A 189 10.53 -28.19 3.37
N PHE A 190 10.04 -26.97 3.38
CA PHE A 190 8.83 -26.56 2.67
C PHE A 190 9.12 -25.43 1.69
N HIS A 191 8.31 -25.29 0.65
CA HIS A 191 8.37 -24.13 -0.24
C HIS A 191 8.05 -22.84 0.54
N PRO A 192 8.95 -21.84 0.61
CA PRO A 192 8.65 -20.57 1.27
C PRO A 192 7.78 -19.66 0.39
N THR A 193 6.50 -19.99 0.25
CA THR A 193 5.53 -19.21 -0.55
C THR A 193 5.42 -17.76 -0.09
N PHE A 194 5.60 -17.47 1.20
CA PHE A 194 5.69 -16.09 1.70
C PHE A 194 6.88 -15.31 1.11
N TYR A 195 8.03 -15.94 0.84
CA TYR A 195 9.16 -15.27 0.18
C TYR A 195 8.89 -15.08 -1.31
N TYR A 196 8.21 -16.04 -1.95
CA TYR A 196 7.81 -15.89 -3.35
C TYR A 196 6.84 -14.72 -3.51
N GLU A 197 5.82 -14.63 -2.65
CA GLU A 197 4.89 -13.51 -2.62
C GLU A 197 5.58 -12.19 -2.27
N ALA A 198 6.48 -12.18 -1.28
CA ALA A 198 7.23 -10.97 -0.94
C ALA A 198 8.07 -10.47 -2.12
N GLY A 199 8.82 -11.37 -2.76
CA GLY A 199 9.63 -11.06 -3.94
C GLY A 199 8.78 -10.54 -5.11
N TRP A 200 7.65 -11.19 -5.38
CA TRP A 200 6.71 -10.76 -6.42
C TRP A 200 6.18 -9.34 -6.19
N ASN A 201 5.84 -9.03 -4.94
CA ASN A 201 5.38 -7.70 -4.55
C ASN A 201 6.49 -6.64 -4.61
N LEU A 202 7.73 -7.00 -4.24
CA LEU A 202 8.89 -6.10 -4.38
C LEU A 202 9.23 -5.81 -5.85
N ILE A 203 9.12 -6.82 -6.73
CA ILE A 203 9.28 -6.62 -8.17
C ILE A 203 8.18 -5.67 -8.68
N GLY A 204 6.92 -5.91 -8.33
CA GLY A 204 5.81 -5.03 -8.70
C GLY A 204 6.02 -3.60 -8.22
N PHE A 205 6.47 -3.43 -6.97
CA PHE A 205 6.82 -2.13 -6.41
C PHE A 205 7.92 -1.45 -7.22
N ALA A 206 9.02 -2.15 -7.52
CA ALA A 206 10.11 -1.62 -8.31
C ALA A 206 9.65 -1.21 -9.72
N LEU A 207 8.82 -2.04 -10.37
CA LEU A 207 8.26 -1.74 -11.69
C LEU A 207 7.42 -0.46 -11.66
N VAL A 208 6.52 -0.31 -10.69
CA VAL A 208 5.70 0.91 -10.56
C VAL A 208 6.57 2.14 -10.25
N MET A 209 7.57 2.00 -9.38
CA MET A 209 8.44 3.11 -8.99
C MET A 209 9.36 3.56 -10.14
N ILE A 210 9.84 2.63 -10.96
CA ILE A 210 10.70 2.94 -12.10
C ILE A 210 9.85 3.43 -13.28
N PHE A 211 8.93 2.59 -13.76
CA PHE A 211 8.19 2.85 -14.99
C PHE A 211 7.02 3.82 -14.79
N GLY A 212 6.33 3.74 -13.65
CA GLY A 212 5.27 4.68 -13.29
C GLY A 212 5.77 6.12 -13.16
N ARG A 213 7.02 6.31 -12.70
CA ARG A 213 7.67 7.63 -12.69
C ARG A 213 8.22 8.01 -14.06
N ARG A 214 8.90 7.09 -14.74
CA ARG A 214 9.57 7.35 -16.04
C ARG A 214 8.59 7.71 -17.15
N TRP A 215 7.38 7.15 -17.11
CA TRP A 215 6.35 7.35 -18.13
C TRP A 215 5.09 8.03 -17.59
N TYR A 216 5.19 8.73 -16.46
CA TYR A 216 4.06 9.38 -15.80
C TYR A 216 3.19 10.23 -16.74
N LYS A 217 3.81 10.98 -17.68
CA LYS A 217 3.09 11.82 -18.65
C LYS A 217 2.26 11.03 -19.68
N ARG A 218 2.56 9.75 -19.89
CA ARG A 218 1.83 8.86 -20.82
C ARG A 218 0.79 8.00 -20.10
N LEU A 219 0.81 7.97 -18.78
CA LEU A 219 -0.12 7.20 -17.97
C LEU A 219 -1.36 8.05 -17.67
N LEU A 220 -2.52 7.44 -17.77
CA LEU A 220 -3.78 7.98 -17.32
C LEU A 220 -3.94 7.68 -15.83
N ASP A 221 -4.65 8.55 -15.11
CA ASP A 221 -5.05 8.26 -13.73
C ASP A 221 -5.79 6.91 -13.68
N GLY A 222 -5.31 6.00 -12.85
CA GLY A 222 -5.84 4.65 -12.65
C GLY A 222 -5.00 3.55 -13.32
N ASP A 223 -4.05 3.87 -14.19
CA ASP A 223 -3.26 2.84 -14.87
C ASP A 223 -2.32 2.11 -13.91
N ILE A 224 -1.79 2.81 -12.91
CA ILE A 224 -0.90 2.21 -11.92
C ILE A 224 -1.70 1.26 -11.02
N PHE A 225 -2.91 1.65 -10.61
CA PHE A 225 -3.79 0.78 -9.86
C PHE A 225 -4.28 -0.41 -10.70
N LEU A 226 -4.60 -0.22 -11.98
CA LEU A 226 -4.93 -1.30 -12.90
C LEU A 226 -3.76 -2.28 -13.09
N PHE A 227 -2.52 -1.77 -13.19
CA PHE A 227 -1.33 -2.61 -13.18
C PHE A 227 -1.29 -3.47 -11.91
N TYR A 228 -1.56 -2.90 -10.73
CA TYR A 228 -1.64 -3.67 -9.49
C TYR A 228 -2.75 -4.74 -9.52
N LEU A 229 -3.92 -4.43 -10.06
CA LEU A 229 -5.02 -5.38 -10.23
C LEU A 229 -4.72 -6.50 -11.25
N ILE A 230 -3.69 -6.36 -12.06
CA ILE A 230 -3.18 -7.43 -12.93
C ILE A 230 -2.04 -8.18 -12.23
N TRP A 231 -1.09 -7.43 -11.69
CA TRP A 231 0.16 -7.94 -11.15
C TRP A 231 -0.05 -8.79 -9.90
N TYR A 232 -0.81 -8.30 -8.92
CA TYR A 232 -1.01 -9.02 -7.67
C TYR A 232 -1.82 -10.31 -7.86
N PRO A 233 -2.97 -10.31 -8.58
CA PRO A 233 -3.68 -11.55 -8.90
C PRO A 233 -2.86 -12.57 -9.69
N LEU A 234 -1.99 -12.13 -10.60
CA LEU A 234 -1.08 -13.04 -11.31
C LEU A 234 -0.14 -13.76 -10.33
N GLY A 235 0.49 -13.02 -9.42
CA GLY A 235 1.33 -13.61 -8.38
C GLY A 235 0.54 -14.54 -7.46
N ARG A 236 -0.69 -14.15 -7.10
CA ARG A 236 -1.58 -14.96 -6.26
C ARG A 236 -1.95 -16.27 -6.95
N PHE A 237 -2.26 -16.23 -8.24
CA PHE A 237 -2.54 -17.42 -9.03
C PHE A 237 -1.37 -18.42 -9.00
N LEU A 238 -0.14 -17.93 -9.20
CA LEU A 238 1.07 -18.77 -9.18
C LEU A 238 1.35 -19.36 -7.81
N VAL A 239 1.19 -18.58 -6.74
CA VAL A 239 1.43 -19.07 -5.37
C VAL A 239 0.35 -20.05 -4.92
N GLU A 240 -0.90 -19.87 -5.33
CA GLU A 240 -1.98 -20.80 -5.00
C GLU A 240 -1.74 -22.20 -5.60
N MET A 241 -0.95 -22.33 -6.68
CA MET A 241 -0.53 -23.65 -7.19
C MET A 241 0.30 -24.45 -6.19
N PHE A 242 0.95 -23.77 -5.25
CA PHE A 242 1.72 -24.38 -4.15
C PHE A 242 0.88 -24.59 -2.89
N ARG A 243 -0.44 -24.37 -2.91
CA ARG A 243 -1.28 -24.54 -1.72
C ARG A 243 -2.12 -25.81 -1.81
N PRO A 244 -1.71 -26.90 -1.14
CA PRO A 244 -2.50 -28.13 -1.10
C PRO A 244 -3.78 -27.97 -0.25
N ASP A 245 -3.82 -26.96 0.62
CA ASP A 245 -4.96 -26.58 1.47
C ASP A 245 -5.90 -25.57 0.81
N ALA A 246 -5.67 -25.23 -0.47
CA ALA A 246 -6.46 -24.26 -1.18
C ALA A 246 -7.93 -24.69 -1.29
N TRP A 247 -8.85 -23.76 -1.06
CA TRP A 247 -10.27 -24.05 -1.20
C TRP A 247 -10.62 -24.21 -2.69
N ILE A 248 -10.77 -25.46 -3.12
CA ILE A 248 -11.11 -25.83 -4.49
C ILE A 248 -12.53 -25.35 -4.80
N SER A 249 -12.64 -24.57 -5.86
CA SER A 249 -13.94 -24.15 -6.40
C SER A 249 -14.57 -25.28 -7.22
N GLY A 250 -15.90 -25.32 -7.30
CA GLY A 250 -16.61 -26.25 -8.18
C GLY A 250 -16.37 -26.02 -9.69
N PHE A 251 -15.58 -25.01 -10.06
CA PHE A 251 -15.24 -24.68 -11.44
C PHE A 251 -13.90 -25.31 -11.84
N GLY A 252 -13.97 -26.47 -12.51
CA GLY A 252 -12.82 -27.08 -13.17
C GLY A 252 -11.70 -27.55 -12.23
N GLY A 253 -11.97 -27.71 -10.93
CA GLY A 253 -10.97 -28.15 -9.95
C GLY A 253 -9.93 -27.10 -9.57
N LEU A 254 -10.11 -25.84 -9.98
CA LEU A 254 -9.22 -24.73 -9.63
C LEU A 254 -9.51 -24.20 -8.23
N ALA A 255 -8.48 -23.70 -7.55
CA ALA A 255 -8.66 -23.00 -6.28
C ALA A 255 -9.50 -21.73 -6.49
N THR A 256 -10.37 -21.40 -5.53
CA THR A 256 -11.24 -20.21 -5.57
C THR A 256 -10.44 -18.92 -5.79
N ALA A 257 -9.26 -18.81 -5.16
CA ALA A 257 -8.35 -17.69 -5.36
C ALA A 257 -7.83 -17.60 -6.80
N GLN A 258 -7.65 -18.72 -7.51
CA GLN A 258 -7.24 -18.72 -8.93
C GLN A 258 -8.36 -18.21 -9.83
N VAL A 259 -9.61 -18.63 -9.60
CA VAL A 259 -10.78 -18.17 -10.38
C VAL A 259 -10.98 -16.66 -10.21
N ILE A 260 -10.96 -16.18 -8.96
CA ILE A 260 -11.06 -14.73 -8.66
C ILE A 260 -9.90 -13.98 -9.31
N SER A 261 -8.68 -14.52 -9.23
CA SER A 261 -7.51 -13.87 -9.82
C SER A 261 -7.60 -13.76 -11.33
N LEU A 262 -8.09 -14.79 -12.01
CA LEU A 262 -8.28 -14.78 -13.46
C LEU A 262 -9.36 -13.77 -13.88
N ALA A 263 -10.49 -13.73 -13.16
CA ALA A 263 -11.55 -12.76 -13.42
C ALA A 263 -11.05 -11.31 -13.28
N LEU A 264 -10.34 -11.01 -12.18
CA LEU A 264 -9.75 -9.68 -11.97
C LEU A 264 -8.74 -9.32 -13.04
N LEU A 265 -7.87 -10.26 -13.43
CA LEU A 265 -6.86 -10.07 -14.46
C LEU A 265 -7.52 -9.72 -15.80
N VAL A 266 -8.52 -10.49 -16.24
CA VAL A 266 -9.22 -10.24 -17.51
C VAL A 266 -9.90 -8.87 -17.50
N VAL A 267 -10.65 -8.55 -16.44
CA VAL A 267 -11.37 -7.28 -16.32
C VAL A 267 -10.39 -6.09 -16.34
N ALA A 268 -9.31 -6.16 -15.57
CA ALA A 268 -8.32 -5.09 -15.49
C ALA A 268 -7.57 -4.88 -16.82
N VAL A 269 -7.19 -5.96 -17.51
CA VAL A 269 -6.56 -5.89 -18.84
C VAL A 269 -7.52 -5.27 -19.86
N VAL A 270 -8.78 -5.70 -19.90
CA VAL A 270 -9.78 -5.15 -20.82
C VAL A 270 -9.98 -3.65 -20.58
N ILE A 271 -10.12 -3.22 -19.32
CA ILE A 271 -10.26 -1.81 -18.98
C ILE A 271 -9.03 -1.02 -19.44
N LEU A 272 -7.82 -1.50 -19.15
CA LEU A 272 -6.58 -0.81 -19.51
C LEU A 272 -6.44 -0.67 -21.03
N VAL A 273 -6.68 -1.75 -21.78
CA VAL A 273 -6.59 -1.75 -23.26
C VAL A 273 -7.65 -0.84 -23.87
N VAL A 274 -8.92 -0.96 -23.46
CA VAL A 274 -10.01 -0.14 -24.02
C VAL A 274 -9.78 1.35 -23.77
N ARG A 275 -9.32 1.72 -22.57
CA ARG A 275 -9.02 3.12 -22.23
C ARG A 275 -7.90 3.70 -23.09
N HIS A 276 -6.83 2.93 -23.31
CA HIS A 276 -5.69 3.39 -24.12
C HIS A 276 -5.96 3.39 -25.62
N VAL A 277 -6.76 2.45 -26.14
CA VAL A 277 -7.17 2.47 -27.56
C VAL A 277 -8.05 3.68 -27.85
N ARG A 278 -9.00 4.01 -26.96
CA ARG A 278 -9.88 5.18 -27.11
C ARG A 278 -9.11 6.50 -27.01
N ASN A 279 -8.17 6.61 -26.06
CA ASN A 279 -7.41 7.86 -25.88
C ASN A 279 -6.26 8.04 -26.88
N ARG A 280 -5.76 6.98 -27.53
CA ARG A 280 -4.78 7.12 -28.62
C ARG A 280 -5.32 7.91 -29.81
N GLY A 281 -6.64 7.87 -30.05
CA GLY A 281 -7.28 8.70 -31.08
C GLY A 281 -7.29 10.20 -30.75
N ALA A 282 -7.17 10.58 -29.47
CA ALA A 282 -7.19 11.99 -29.04
C ALA A 282 -5.79 12.63 -28.98
N VAL A 283 -4.73 11.83 -28.80
CA VAL A 283 -3.33 12.32 -28.72
C VAL A 283 -2.70 12.51 -30.11
N ALA A 284 -3.29 11.92 -31.15
CA ALA A 284 -2.80 12.09 -32.53
C ALA A 284 -3.07 13.49 -33.12
N ASP A 285 -3.92 14.31 -32.49
CA ASP A 285 -4.30 15.65 -32.95
C ASP A 285 -3.59 16.80 -32.23
N GLU A 286 -2.73 16.55 -31.25
CA GLU A 286 -1.86 17.59 -30.69
C GLU A 286 -0.55 17.67 -31.48
N PRO A 287 -0.25 18.78 -32.17
CA PRO A 287 1.01 18.93 -32.88
C PRO A 287 2.15 18.86 -31.87
N MET A 288 3.14 18.02 -32.16
CA MET A 288 4.37 17.98 -31.37
C MET A 288 5.02 19.36 -31.46
N ASP A 289 5.06 20.09 -30.35
CA ASP A 289 5.86 21.31 -30.23
C ASP A 289 7.29 21.00 -30.68
N GLU A 290 7.69 21.59 -31.80
CA GLU A 290 9.08 21.62 -32.24
C GLU A 290 9.91 22.29 -31.14
N PRO A 291 11.10 21.76 -30.82
CA PRO A 291 12.00 22.43 -29.89
C PRO A 291 12.36 23.80 -30.48
N ALA A 292 11.96 24.87 -29.78
CA ALA A 292 12.25 26.24 -30.15
C ALA A 292 13.74 26.39 -30.48
N ALA A 293 14.02 26.78 -31.72
CA ALA A 293 15.36 27.10 -32.18
C ALA A 293 15.91 28.28 -31.38
N ASP A 294 17.12 28.07 -30.87
CA ASP A 294 18.04 29.02 -30.27
C ASP A 294 18.05 30.36 -31.02
N GLN A 295 17.56 31.43 -30.39
CA GLN A 295 17.80 32.80 -30.82
C GLN A 295 18.86 33.41 -29.92
N THR A 296 20.10 33.34 -30.39
CA THR A 296 21.24 34.06 -29.86
C THR A 296 21.04 35.55 -30.17
N GLU A 297 20.72 36.37 -29.16
CA GLU A 297 20.75 37.83 -29.30
C GLU A 297 22.20 38.31 -29.46
N ALA A 298 22.48 38.96 -30.59
CA ALA A 298 23.71 39.72 -30.81
C ALA A 298 23.59 41.11 -30.14
N PRO A 299 24.70 41.71 -29.65
CA PRO A 299 24.65 42.90 -28.81
C PRO A 299 24.43 44.17 -29.65
N SER A 300 23.48 45.01 -29.25
CA SER A 300 23.29 46.35 -29.81
C SER A 300 24.36 47.32 -29.29
N THR A 301 25.18 47.82 -30.19
CA THR A 301 26.03 49.00 -30.00
C THR A 301 25.19 50.26 -30.02
N ASP A 302 25.25 51.08 -28.96
CA ASP A 302 25.01 52.52 -29.05
C ASP A 302 26.00 53.23 -28.11
N GLU A 303 26.80 54.12 -28.71
CA GLU A 303 27.80 54.97 -28.06
C GLU A 303 27.15 56.20 -27.38
N PRO A 304 27.84 56.84 -26.41
CA PRO A 304 27.29 57.92 -25.59
C PRO A 304 27.48 59.32 -26.19
N GLN A 305 26.52 60.22 -25.98
CA GLN A 305 26.69 61.67 -26.17
C GLN A 305 26.46 62.43 -24.86
N ALA A 306 27.28 63.46 -24.67
CA ALA A 306 27.62 64.10 -23.40
C ALA A 306 26.80 65.37 -23.10
N ALA A 307 26.60 65.58 -21.78
CA ALA A 307 26.62 66.80 -20.97
C ALA A 307 25.83 68.07 -21.37
N GLU A 308 24.97 68.52 -20.44
CA GLU A 308 24.89 69.93 -20.04
C GLU A 308 24.35 70.06 -18.59
N GLU A 309 25.10 70.73 -17.72
CA GLU A 309 24.76 71.05 -16.31
C GLU A 309 24.08 72.42 -16.18
N ALA A 310 23.17 72.56 -15.20
CA ALA A 310 22.98 73.70 -14.26
C ALA A 310 21.48 73.94 -13.92
N PRO A 311 21.14 74.62 -12.80
CA PRO A 311 21.65 74.48 -11.44
C PRO A 311 20.52 74.31 -10.39
N VAL A 312 20.94 73.94 -9.17
CA VAL A 312 20.13 73.79 -7.96
C VAL A 312 19.73 75.16 -7.39
N GLU A 313 18.44 75.37 -7.14
CA GLU A 313 17.92 76.49 -6.34
C GLU A 313 17.51 75.97 -4.95
N VAL A 314 18.19 76.47 -3.92
CA VAL A 314 17.99 76.15 -2.51
C VAL A 314 16.96 77.12 -1.94
N THR A 315 15.79 76.63 -1.54
CA THR A 315 14.87 77.41 -0.70
C THR A 315 15.16 77.10 0.77
N ALA A 316 15.54 78.12 1.52
CA ALA A 316 15.71 78.11 2.95
C ALA A 316 14.35 77.98 3.64
N ASP A 317 14.08 76.84 4.25
CA ASP A 317 13.26 76.71 5.45
C ASP A 317 13.42 75.30 6.03
N ALA A 318 13.51 75.23 7.36
CA ALA A 318 13.63 74.02 8.19
C ALA A 318 15.02 73.39 8.38
N VAL A 319 15.97 74.17 8.90
CA VAL A 319 17.01 73.67 9.81
C VAL A 319 16.97 74.49 11.10
N GLU A 320 15.95 74.25 11.92
CA GLU A 320 15.99 74.60 13.34
C GLU A 320 14.92 73.79 14.10
N GLN A 321 15.22 72.53 14.37
CA GLN A 321 14.76 71.79 15.55
C GLN A 321 15.37 70.38 15.51
N LEU A 322 15.80 69.90 16.68
CA LEU A 322 16.42 68.60 16.96
C LEU A 322 17.96 68.56 16.95
N THR A 323 18.58 69.51 17.65
CA THR A 323 19.74 69.23 18.51
C THR A 323 19.38 69.64 19.93
N GLY A 324 19.42 68.71 20.89
CA GLY A 324 19.27 69.05 22.31
C GLY A 324 18.82 67.88 23.17
N ASP A 325 19.82 67.20 23.74
CA ASP A 325 19.88 66.49 25.02
C ASP A 325 18.95 65.31 25.32
N ASP A 326 19.41 64.12 25.71
CA ASP A 326 20.30 63.66 26.81
C ASP A 326 19.47 63.10 27.99
N GLN A 327 19.79 61.84 28.34
CA GLN A 327 19.78 61.23 29.69
C GLN A 327 18.50 60.90 30.49
N GLN A 328 18.55 59.66 31.04
CA GLN A 328 18.03 59.15 32.33
C GLN A 328 16.51 58.99 32.53
N GLU A 329 16.02 57.74 32.53
CA GLU A 329 15.75 56.87 33.71
C GLU A 329 15.43 55.44 33.25
#